data_AF-A0A1Y1WX81-F1
#
_entry.id   AF-A0A1Y1WX81-F1
#
_cell.length_a   1.000
_cell.length_b   1.000
_cell.length_c   1.000
_cell.angle_alpha   90.00
_cell.angle_beta   90.00
_cell.angle_gamma   90.00
#
_symmetry.space_group_name_H-M   'P 1'
#
loop_
_entity.id
_entity.type
_entity.pdbx_description
1 polymer ?
#
loop_
_entity_poly.entity_id
_entity_poly.type
_entity_poly.pdbx_seq_one_letter_code
_entity_poly.pdbx_strand_id
1 'polypeptide(L)'
;DVSVGEILVHGLKAMLKSKVPLCYFLHTLIEDYCCENLFFYLEIEQYKVFMFESPKAQLKAAQYIYITYLDASSKIEVNIDEKI
;
A
#
# COMPACT_ATOMS: atom_id res chain seq x y z
N ASP A 1 -19.34 0.64 7.95
CA ASP A 1 -18.42 1.42 8.79
C ASP A 1 -17.73 0.46 9.76
N VAL A 2 -16.55 0.78 10.28
CA VAL A 2 -15.77 -0.12 11.15
C VAL A 2 -15.76 0.43 12.57
N SER A 3 -16.15 -0.40 13.55
CA SER A 3 -16.16 -0.02 14.96
C SER A 3 -14.77 -0.08 15.59
N VAL A 4 -14.58 0.66 16.70
CA VAL A 4 -13.36 0.57 17.52
C VAL A 4 -13.14 -0.86 18.03
N GLY A 5 -14.22 -1.57 18.40
CA GLY A 5 -14.14 -2.97 18.82
C GLY A 5 -13.57 -3.89 17.74
N GLU A 6 -14.00 -3.73 16.48
CA GLU A 6 -13.44 -4.49 15.36
C GLU A 6 -11.97 -4.14 15.10
N ILE A 7 -11.57 -2.87 15.26
CA ILE A 7 -10.16 -2.47 15.14
C ILE A 7 -9.32 -3.10 16.24
N LEU A 8 -9.80 -3.15 17.48
CA LEU A 8 -9.07 -3.78 18.59
C LEU A 8 -8.88 -5.29 18.39
N VAL A 9 -9.82 -5.96 17.70
CA VAL A 9 -9.74 -7.41 17.44
C VAL A 9 -8.92 -7.73 16.19
N HIS A 10 -9.08 -6.96 15.11
CA HIS A 10 -8.52 -7.27 13.78
C HIS A 10 -7.38 -6.35 13.34
N GLY A 11 -7.06 -5.32 14.14
CA GLY A 11 -5.95 -4.41 13.94
C GLY A 11 -6.01 -3.66 12.61
N LEU A 12 -4.84 -3.53 11.99
CA LEU A 12 -4.65 -2.80 10.73
C LEU A 12 -5.63 -3.25 9.63
N LYS A 13 -5.91 -4.55 9.51
CA LYS A 13 -6.82 -5.08 8.49
C LYS A 13 -8.25 -4.53 8.62
N ALA A 14 -8.70 -4.22 9.84
CA ALA A 14 -9.98 -3.55 10.05
C ALA A 14 -9.88 -2.05 9.73
N MET A 15 -8.77 -1.39 10.09
CA MET A 15 -8.57 0.03 9.78
C MET A 15 -8.59 0.32 8.28
N LEU A 16 -8.00 -0.55 7.46
CA LEU A 16 -7.95 -0.38 6.00
C LEU A 16 -9.31 -0.56 5.29
N LYS A 17 -10.34 -1.08 5.98
CA LYS A 17 -11.68 -1.33 5.41
C LYS A 17 -12.63 -0.14 5.49
N SER A 18 -12.31 0.89 6.27
CA SER A 18 -13.12 2.11 6.36
C SER A 18 -12.27 3.35 6.10
N LYS A 19 -12.86 4.35 5.44
CA LYS A 19 -12.17 5.59 5.07
C LYS A 19 -11.71 6.37 6.29
N VAL A 20 -12.50 6.40 7.36
CA VAL A 20 -12.18 7.23 8.54
C VAL A 20 -10.93 6.72 9.28
N PRO A 21 -10.84 5.46 9.72
CA PRO A 21 -9.62 4.92 10.33
C PRO A 21 -8.42 4.95 9.39
N LEU A 22 -8.63 4.72 8.09
CA LEU A 22 -7.57 4.83 7.08
C LEU A 22 -7.00 6.25 7.02
N CYS A 23 -7.83 7.29 7.04
CA CYS A 23 -7.36 8.68 7.04
C CYS A 23 -6.54 9.00 8.30
N TYR A 24 -6.95 8.51 9.48
CA TYR A 24 -6.15 8.69 10.71
C TYR A 24 -4.80 7.99 10.60
N PHE A 25 -4.77 6.75 10.09
CA PHE A 25 -3.53 6.02 9.91
C PHE A 25 -2.61 6.70 8.89
N LEU A 26 -3.15 7.12 7.74
CA LEU A 26 -2.40 7.86 6.73
C LEU A 26 -1.81 9.16 7.30
N HIS A 27 -2.58 9.90 8.10
CA HIS A 27 -2.09 11.11 8.75
C HIS A 27 -0.88 10.80 9.65
N THR A 28 -0.95 9.76 10.48
CA THR A 28 0.18 9.31 11.30
C THR A 28 1.41 8.97 10.47
N LEU A 29 1.25 8.21 9.37
CA LEU A 29 2.38 7.85 8.51
C LEU A 29 3.01 9.04 7.78
N ILE A 30 2.23 10.08 7.47
CA ILE A 30 2.75 11.32 6.88
C ILE A 30 3.60 12.07 7.91
N GLU A 31 3.13 12.18 9.16
CA GLU A 31 3.90 12.82 10.25
C GLU A 31 5.20 12.04 10.55
N ASP A 32 5.16 10.71 10.43
CA ASP A 32 6.31 9.84 10.64
C ASP A 32 7.18 9.66 9.38
N TYR A 33 6.88 10.37 8.29
CA TYR A 33 7.59 10.31 7.00
C TYR A 33 7.75 8.87 6.43
N CYS A 34 6.73 8.03 6.61
CA CYS A 34 6.74 6.62 6.19
C CYS A 34 5.47 6.17 5.44
N CYS A 35 4.78 7.12 4.79
CA CYS A 35 3.52 6.89 4.08
C CYS A 35 3.68 6.03 2.81
N GLU A 36 4.89 5.95 2.25
CA GLU A 36 5.23 5.09 1.11
C GLU A 36 4.92 3.62 1.38
N ASN A 37 5.04 3.15 2.63
CA ASN A 37 4.72 1.78 3.01
C ASN A 37 3.24 1.45 2.80
N LEU A 38 2.35 2.38 3.14
CA LEU A 38 0.91 2.21 2.95
C LEU A 38 0.54 2.32 1.47
N PHE A 39 1.13 3.26 0.74
CA PHE A 39 0.86 3.40 -0.69
C PHE A 39 1.31 2.18 -1.48
N PHE A 40 2.50 1.65 -1.21
CA PHE A 40 2.98 0.41 -1.80
C PHE A 40 2.05 -0.76 -1.48
N TYR A 41 1.65 -0.92 -0.21
CA TYR A 41 0.71 -1.98 0.18
C TYR A 41 -0.61 -1.90 -0.59
N LEU A 42 -1.22 -0.72 -0.70
CA LEU A 42 -2.49 -0.53 -1.41
C LEU A 42 -2.37 -0.78 -2.91
N GLU A 43 -1.28 -0.33 -3.55
CA GLU A 43 -0.99 -0.61 -4.97
C GLU A 43 -0.87 -2.12 -5.23
N ILE A 44 -0.20 -2.86 -4.34
CA ILE A 44 -0.08 -4.32 -4.47
C ILE A 44 -1.44 -5.02 -4.27
N GLU A 45 -2.23 -4.61 -3.27
CA GLU A 45 -3.57 -5.19 -3.08
C GLU A 45 -4.48 -4.93 -4.28
N GLN A 46 -4.40 -3.72 -4.86
CA GLN A 46 -5.13 -3.38 -6.08
C GLN A 46 -4.63 -4.22 -7.27
N TYR A 47 -3.31 -4.36 -7.45
CA TYR A 47 -2.70 -5.14 -8.53
C TYR A 47 -3.15 -6.61 -8.51
N LYS A 48 -3.29 -7.21 -7.33
CA LYS A 48 -3.73 -8.62 -7.17
C LYS A 48 -5.15 -8.88 -7.66
N VAL A 49 -6.05 -7.91 -7.50
CA VAL A 49 -7.48 -8.06 -7.81
C VAL A 49 -7.87 -7.43 -9.14
N PHE A 50 -7.02 -6.58 -9.70
CA PHE A 50 -7.31 -5.88 -10.95
C PHE A 50 -7.34 -6.84 -12.13
N MET A 51 -8.39 -6.74 -12.96
CA MET A 51 -8.50 -7.50 -14.19
C MET A 51 -7.84 -6.74 -15.33
N PHE A 52 -6.63 -7.16 -15.72
CA PHE A 52 -5.90 -6.55 -16.81
C PHE A 52 -6.44 -7.01 -18.17
N GLU A 53 -6.53 -6.08 -19.11
CA GLU A 53 -6.96 -6.34 -20.50
C GLU A 53 -5.98 -7.25 -21.26
N SER A 54 -4.70 -7.24 -20.87
CA SER A 54 -3.67 -8.08 -21.50
C SER A 54 -2.47 -8.30 -20.57
N PRO A 55 -1.65 -9.35 -20.81
CA PRO A 55 -0.39 -9.55 -20.09
C PRO A 55 0.57 -8.38 -20.23
N LYS A 56 0.53 -7.65 -21.36
CA LYS A 56 1.35 -6.46 -21.57
C LYS A 56 0.92 -5.31 -20.66
N ALA A 57 -0.38 -5.11 -20.47
CA ALA A 57 -0.90 -4.10 -19.55
C ALA A 57 -0.54 -4.44 -18.10
N GLN A 58 -0.65 -5.71 -17.71
CA GLN A 58 -0.23 -6.20 -16.42
C GLN A 58 1.27 -5.98 -16.16
N LEU A 59 2.12 -6.35 -17.12
CA LEU A 59 3.57 -6.12 -17.02
C LEU A 59 3.90 -4.62 -16.85
N LYS A 60 3.23 -3.76 -17.60
CA LYS A 60 3.44 -2.30 -17.49
C LYS A 60 3.05 -1.77 -16.10
N ALA A 61 1.97 -2.28 -15.51
CA ALA A 61 1.58 -1.93 -14.15
C ALA A 61 2.60 -2.43 -13.11
N ALA A 62 3.10 -3.67 -13.26
CA ALA A 62 4.16 -4.20 -12.38
C ALA A 62 5.45 -3.37 -12.46
N GLN A 63 5.87 -2.99 -13.67
CA GLN A 63 7.03 -2.13 -13.88
C GLN A 63 6.83 -0.75 -13.24
N TYR A 64 5.63 -0.18 -13.34
CA TYR A 64 5.32 1.09 -12.69
C TYR A 64 5.45 0.99 -11.16
N ILE A 65 4.89 -0.05 -10.54
CA ILE A 65 5.02 -0.29 -9.10
C ILE A 65 6.50 -0.45 -8.72
N TYR A 66 7.26 -1.24 -9.48
CA TYR A 66 8.69 -1.44 -9.23
C TYR A 66 9.47 -0.12 -9.26
N ILE A 67 9.34 0.65 -10.34
CA ILE A 67 10.05 1.94 -10.49
C ILE A 67 9.64 2.92 -9.38
N THR A 68 8.39 2.88 -8.95
CA THR A 68 7.85 3.80 -7.96
C THR A 68 8.31 3.46 -6.54
N TYR A 69 8.42 2.19 -6.16
CA TYR A 69 8.62 1.82 -4.75
C TYR A 69 9.87 0.97 -4.48
N LEU A 70 10.44 0.30 -5.48
CA LEU A 70 11.50 -0.71 -5.29
C LEU A 70 12.80 -0.39 -6.04
N ASP A 71 12.77 0.54 -6.99
CA ASP A 71 13.98 1.02 -7.65
C ASP A 71 14.80 1.88 -6.68
N ALA A 72 16.10 1.63 -6.59
CA ALA A 72 17.02 2.34 -5.69
C ALA A 72 17.15 3.85 -5.98
N SER A 73 16.65 4.32 -7.13
CA SER A 73 16.57 5.75 -7.45
C SER A 73 15.23 6.39 -7.07
N SER A 74 14.27 5.60 -6.59
CA SER A 74 12.95 6.08 -6.18
C SER A 74 13.05 7.09 -5.05
N LYS A 75 12.16 8.09 -5.09
CA LYS A 75 12.00 9.10 -4.03
C LYS A 75 11.13 8.62 -2.87
N ILE A 76 10.41 7.54 -3.07
CA ILE A 76 9.51 6.92 -2.09
C ILE A 76 9.77 5.41 -2.03
N GLU A 77 11.05 5.05 -2.12
CA GLU A 77 11.52 3.67 -1.98
C GLU A 77 11.10 3.10 -0.62
N VAL A 78 10.49 1.91 -0.63
CA VAL A 78 10.14 1.21 0.61
C VAL A 78 11.35 0.50 1.19
N ASN A 79 11.51 0.56 2.51
CA ASN A 79 12.62 -0.09 3.19
C ASN A 79 12.35 -1.61 3.35
N ILE A 80 12.90 -2.41 2.44
CA ILE A 80 12.80 -3.88 2.42
C ILE A 80 14.21 -4.48 2.43
N ASP A 81 14.38 -5.65 3.05
CA ASP A 81 15.67 -6.37 3.05
C ASP A 81 16.09 -6.74 1.62
N GLU A 82 17.36 -6.48 1.26
CA GLU A 82 17.93 -6.78 -0.07
C GLU A 82 17.79 -8.24 -0.51
N LYS A 83 17.51 -9.15 0.42
CA LYS A 83 17.33 -10.58 0.16
C LYS A 83 15.94 -10.96 -0.38
N ILE A 84 14.98 -10.05 -0.36
CA ILE A 84 13.60 -10.24 -0.85
C ILE A 84 13.50 -9.84 -2.32
#